data_AF-A0A4R2RN80-F1
#
_entry.id   AF-A0A4R2RN80-F1
#
_cell.length_a   1.000
_cell.length_b   1.000
_cell.length_c   1.000
_cell.angle_alpha   90.00
_cell.angle_beta   90.00
_cell.angle_gamma   90.00
#
_symmetry.space_group_name_H-M   'P 1'
#
loop_
_entity.id
_entity.type
_entity.pdbx_description
1 polymer ?
#
loop_
_entity_poly.entity_id
_entity_poly.type
_entity_poly.pdbx_seq_one_letter_code
_entity_poly.pdbx_strand_id
1 'polypeptide(L)'
;MGWFSSACSVVSSAISSAVSFVGSNIGKIGGGIVGNAIAILSPFKNLELAVKALEVIAVIVTTIAEILGVGHKNERMDELGAKAIQEDTLPREEFKSEQEYIHYLREEIELDREKFNKMSPEERLACTAIGTNILAKSIEEKTGVEIPAEFLLTAEKIKLSAEEIKACIDKFKENGYFNMGTMSDYLQGKDLKGKEPVISSAIIHALQAVNPQMTHADVQHKMVNLVETAQEERR
;
A
#
# COMPACT_ATOMS: atom_id res chain seq x y z
N MET A 1 -17.80 11.47 13.39
CA MET A 1 -16.88 12.48 13.96
C MET A 1 -15.49 11.91 13.75
N GLY A 2 -14.67 12.33 12.80
CA GLY A 2 -14.38 13.67 12.31
C GLY A 2 -12.85 13.80 12.36
N TRP A 3 -12.13 13.04 11.52
CA TRP A 3 -10.66 13.00 11.55
C TRP A 3 -10.00 13.99 10.57
N PHE A 4 -10.78 14.82 9.88
CA PHE A 4 -10.28 15.74 8.87
C PHE A 4 -10.18 17.21 9.28
N SER A 5 -10.26 17.56 10.57
CA SER A 5 -9.97 18.94 11.02
C SER A 5 -8.77 19.01 11.95
N SER A 6 -7.57 18.85 11.39
CA SER A 6 -6.31 19.27 12.02
C SER A 6 -5.25 19.52 10.96
N ALA A 7 -5.51 20.47 10.04
CA ALA A 7 -4.42 21.28 9.54
C ALA A 7 -3.85 22.07 10.74
N CYS A 8 -2.52 22.07 10.90
CA CYS A 8 -1.74 22.76 11.94
C CYS A 8 -1.60 22.05 13.30
N SER A 9 -0.89 20.92 13.33
CA SER A 9 0.27 20.83 14.22
C SER A 9 1.36 20.02 13.51
N VAL A 10 2.43 20.71 13.11
CA VAL A 10 3.67 20.07 12.68
C VAL A 10 4.18 19.30 13.88
N VAL A 11 3.84 18.01 13.95
CA VAL A 11 4.68 17.07 14.67
C VAL A 11 5.98 17.07 13.89
N SER A 12 7.02 17.66 14.46
CA SER A 12 8.38 17.71 13.93
C SER A 12 8.96 16.29 13.86
N SER A 13 8.39 15.47 12.99
CA SER A 13 8.94 14.19 12.58
C SER A 13 9.91 14.47 11.45
N ALA A 14 11.00 13.70 11.36
CA ALA A 14 11.92 13.75 10.23
C ALA A 14 11.24 13.45 8.87
N ILE A 15 9.95 13.11 8.88
CA ILE A 15 9.14 12.68 7.74
C ILE A 15 8.17 13.78 7.28
N SER A 16 8.05 14.89 8.03
CA SER A 16 7.18 16.00 7.63
C SER A 16 7.56 16.60 6.27
N SER A 17 8.85 16.58 5.93
CA SER A 17 9.36 16.98 4.61
C SER A 17 8.88 16.03 3.51
N ALA A 18 8.99 14.71 3.70
CA ALA A 18 8.47 13.71 2.75
C ALA A 18 6.96 13.86 2.55
N VAL A 19 6.18 13.99 3.63
CA VAL A 19 4.72 14.22 3.58
C VAL A 19 4.39 15.51 2.83
N SER A 20 5.10 16.60 3.10
CA SER A 20 4.91 17.88 2.41
C SER A 20 5.23 17.77 0.92
N PHE A 21 6.30 17.03 0.58
CA PHE A 21 6.71 16.79 -0.79
C PHE A 21 5.69 15.95 -1.58
N VAL A 22 5.08 14.94 -0.95
CA VAL A 22 3.94 14.23 -1.56
C VAL A 22 2.78 15.20 -1.80
N GLY A 23 2.43 16.00 -0.78
CA GLY A 23 1.30 16.93 -0.85
C GLY A 23 1.42 18.00 -1.92
N SER A 24 2.64 18.50 -2.20
CA SER A 24 2.86 19.51 -3.24
C SER A 24 2.64 19.00 -4.67
N ASN A 25 2.55 17.68 -4.86
CA ASN A 25 2.39 17.04 -6.17
C ASN A 25 0.94 16.61 -6.48
N ILE A 26 -0.05 17.05 -5.69
CA ILE A 26 -1.47 16.67 -5.88
C ILE A 26 -2.01 16.94 -7.29
N GLY A 27 -1.57 18.00 -7.94
CA GLY A 27 -1.99 18.32 -9.31
C GLY A 27 -1.36 17.44 -10.40
N LYS A 28 -0.39 16.58 -10.05
CA LYS A 28 0.27 15.65 -11.00
C LYS A 28 -0.18 14.22 -10.83
N ILE A 29 -0.34 13.76 -9.59
CA ILE A 29 -0.63 12.36 -9.28
C ILE A 29 -2.04 12.14 -8.74
N GLY A 30 -2.80 13.21 -8.54
CA GLY A 30 -4.16 13.17 -8.02
C GLY A 30 -4.28 12.94 -6.52
N GLY A 31 -5.44 13.32 -5.98
CA GLY A 31 -5.71 13.31 -4.54
C GLY A 31 -5.71 11.91 -3.91
N GLY A 32 -6.13 10.89 -4.66
CA GLY A 32 -6.14 9.50 -4.17
C GLY A 32 -4.73 8.97 -3.91
N ILE A 33 -3.78 9.25 -4.82
CA ILE A 33 -2.40 8.82 -4.67
C ILE A 33 -1.71 9.60 -3.54
N VAL A 34 -1.91 10.92 -3.48
CA VAL A 34 -1.38 11.77 -2.39
C VAL A 34 -1.89 11.33 -1.02
N GLY A 35 -3.21 11.13 -0.88
CA GLY A 35 -3.83 10.78 0.40
C GLY A 35 -3.28 9.49 0.99
N ASN A 36 -3.24 8.43 0.19
CA ASN A 36 -2.72 7.13 0.62
C ASN A 36 -1.20 7.18 0.89
N ALA A 37 -0.40 7.84 0.04
CA ALA A 37 1.04 7.95 0.27
C ALA A 37 1.35 8.72 1.58
N ILE A 38 0.63 9.80 1.85
CA ILE A 38 0.72 10.51 3.14
C ILE A 38 0.30 9.61 4.30
N ALA A 39 -0.79 8.84 4.16
CA ALA A 39 -1.27 7.95 5.20
C ALA A 39 -0.28 6.82 5.54
N ILE A 40 0.49 6.32 4.56
CA ILE A 40 1.58 5.38 4.79
C ILE A 40 2.73 6.04 5.56
N LEU A 41 3.11 7.27 5.21
CA LEU A 41 4.28 7.94 5.80
C LEU A 41 4.02 8.52 7.19
N SER A 42 2.81 9.02 7.45
CA SER A 42 2.46 9.80 8.65
C SER A 42 2.65 9.10 10.00
N PRO A 43 2.46 7.77 10.14
CA PRO A 43 2.65 7.09 11.42
C PRO A 43 4.10 7.07 11.91
N PHE A 44 5.06 7.20 10.99
CA PHE A 44 6.47 7.07 11.32
C PHE A 44 7.02 8.40 11.88
N LYS A 45 7.86 8.27 12.91
CA LYS A 45 8.57 9.41 13.52
C LYS A 45 10.03 9.52 13.08
N ASN A 46 10.58 8.43 12.56
CA ASN A 46 11.97 8.27 12.17
C ASN A 46 12.05 7.82 10.70
N LEU A 47 12.84 8.54 9.92
CA LEU A 47 13.11 8.26 8.51
C LEU A 47 13.59 6.81 8.27
N GLU A 48 14.51 6.29 9.08
CA GLU A 48 15.05 4.93 8.91
C GLU A 48 13.96 3.86 9.06
N LEU A 49 13.04 4.04 10.02
CA LEU A 49 11.92 3.12 10.21
C LEU A 49 10.93 3.21 9.04
N ALA A 50 10.66 4.42 8.54
CA ALA A 50 9.77 4.59 7.39
C ALA A 50 10.36 3.99 6.11
N VAL A 51 11.67 4.15 5.88
CA VAL A 51 12.36 3.53 4.73
C VAL A 51 12.22 2.02 4.79
N LYS A 52 12.58 1.39 5.93
CA LYS A 52 12.49 -0.07 6.08
C LYS A 52 11.08 -0.60 5.89
N ALA A 53 10.10 0.03 6.52
CA ALA A 53 8.71 -0.39 6.39
C ALA A 53 8.22 -0.24 4.95
N LEU A 54 8.51 0.89 4.32
CA LEU A 54 8.08 1.15 2.95
C LEU A 54 8.77 0.25 1.92
N GLU A 55 10.03 -0.15 2.15
CA GLU A 55 10.70 -1.16 1.32
C GLU A 55 9.97 -2.50 1.35
N VAL A 56 9.55 -2.96 2.54
CA VAL A 56 8.74 -4.20 2.68
C VAL A 56 7.41 -4.05 1.96
N ILE A 57 6.70 -2.93 2.15
CA ILE A 57 5.42 -2.66 1.48
C ILE A 57 5.60 -2.66 -0.04
N ALA A 58 6.62 -1.96 -0.55
CA ALA A 58 6.92 -1.88 -1.98
C ALA A 58 7.16 -3.26 -2.58
N VAL A 59 7.90 -4.13 -1.89
CA VAL A 59 8.13 -5.52 -2.33
C VAL A 59 6.83 -6.31 -2.37
N ILE A 60 5.98 -6.21 -1.34
CA ILE A 60 4.67 -6.89 -1.30
C ILE A 60 3.81 -6.44 -2.49
N VAL A 61 3.65 -5.13 -2.68
CA VAL A 61 2.83 -4.56 -3.76
C VAL A 61 3.37 -4.95 -5.13
N THR A 62 4.68 -4.87 -5.34
CA THR A 62 5.33 -5.25 -6.62
C THR A 62 5.11 -6.73 -6.91
N THR A 63 5.28 -7.60 -5.92
CA THR A 63 5.08 -9.05 -6.10
C THR A 63 3.62 -9.39 -6.44
N ILE A 64 2.65 -8.76 -5.77
CA ILE A 64 1.23 -8.93 -6.10
C ILE A 64 0.94 -8.43 -7.52
N ALA A 65 1.47 -7.26 -7.89
CA ALA A 65 1.31 -6.69 -9.22
C ALA A 65 1.90 -7.62 -10.30
N GLU A 66 3.06 -8.23 -10.05
CA GLU A 66 3.66 -9.24 -10.94
C GLU A 66 2.77 -10.48 -11.09
N ILE A 67 2.26 -11.03 -9.97
CA ILE A 67 1.33 -12.18 -9.98
C ILE A 67 0.09 -11.88 -10.83
N LEU A 68 -0.39 -10.64 -10.81
CA LEU A 68 -1.57 -10.18 -11.53
C LEU A 68 -1.28 -9.71 -12.97
N GLY A 69 -0.02 -9.70 -13.39
CA GLY A 69 0.42 -9.27 -14.72
C GLY A 69 0.28 -7.77 -14.98
N VAL A 70 0.31 -6.94 -13.94
CA VAL A 70 0.26 -5.46 -14.02
C VAL A 70 1.55 -4.78 -13.53
N GLY A 71 2.42 -5.54 -12.85
CA GLY A 71 3.75 -5.13 -12.39
C GLY A 71 4.88 -5.75 -13.21
N HIS A 72 6.06 -5.14 -13.15
CA HIS A 72 7.27 -5.66 -13.79
C HIS A 72 8.29 -6.10 -12.73
N LYS A 73 9.06 -7.15 -13.06
CA LYS A 73 10.17 -7.61 -12.22
C LYS A 73 11.19 -6.51 -11.99
N ASN A 74 11.61 -6.36 -10.73
CA ASN A 74 12.60 -5.38 -10.29
C ASN A 74 12.20 -3.92 -10.60
N GLU A 75 10.90 -3.64 -10.72
CA GLU A 75 10.42 -2.26 -10.89
C GLU A 75 10.76 -1.44 -9.64
N ARG A 76 11.41 -0.31 -9.86
CA ARG A 76 11.84 0.57 -8.79
C ARG A 76 10.77 1.60 -8.47
N MET A 77 10.13 1.44 -7.31
CA MET A 77 9.03 2.33 -6.90
C MET A 77 9.48 3.79 -6.72
N ASP A 78 10.72 4.03 -6.30
CA ASP A 78 11.28 5.38 -6.22
C ASP A 78 11.44 6.02 -7.61
N GLU A 79 11.88 5.25 -8.62
CA GLU A 79 11.95 5.72 -10.00
C GLU A 79 10.56 5.98 -10.58
N LEU A 80 9.60 5.06 -10.37
CA LEU A 80 8.22 5.22 -10.83
C LEU A 80 7.57 6.49 -10.24
N GLY A 81 7.72 6.71 -8.94
CA GLY A 81 7.22 7.91 -8.28
C GLY A 81 7.92 9.18 -8.73
N ALA A 82 9.24 9.15 -8.94
CA ALA A 82 9.99 10.30 -9.45
C ALA A 82 9.55 10.68 -10.87
N LYS A 83 9.33 9.70 -11.76
CA LYS A 83 8.77 9.94 -13.08
C LYS A 83 7.37 10.58 -12.99
N ALA A 84 6.52 10.11 -12.08
CA ALA A 84 5.16 10.61 -11.89
C ALA A 84 5.09 12.10 -11.51
N ILE A 85 6.14 12.63 -10.85
CA ILE A 85 6.20 14.02 -10.37
C ILE A 85 7.16 14.92 -11.17
N GLN A 86 7.81 14.40 -12.20
CA GLN A 86 8.72 15.16 -13.05
C GLN A 86 7.98 16.32 -13.76
N GLU A 87 8.68 17.41 -14.09
CA GLU A 87 8.07 18.64 -14.62
C GLU A 87 7.23 18.42 -15.88
N ASP A 88 7.74 17.66 -16.84
CA ASP A 88 7.08 17.41 -18.13
C ASP A 88 6.13 16.21 -18.13
N THR A 89 5.88 15.61 -16.96
CA THR A 89 4.97 14.48 -16.84
C THR A 89 3.52 14.95 -16.84
N LEU A 90 2.71 14.39 -17.73
CA LEU A 90 1.26 14.63 -17.76
C LEU A 90 0.61 14.23 -16.42
N PRO A 91 -0.36 15.01 -15.93
CA PRO A 91 -1.14 14.63 -14.76
C PRO A 91 -1.84 13.29 -14.94
N ARG A 92 -1.98 12.54 -13.83
CA ARG A 92 -2.71 11.27 -13.78
C ARG A 92 -4.12 11.38 -14.36
N GLU A 93 -4.79 12.51 -14.17
CA GLU A 93 -6.17 12.77 -14.61
C GLU A 93 -6.34 12.75 -16.14
N GLU A 94 -5.26 12.88 -16.91
CA GLU A 94 -5.29 12.80 -18.38
C GLU A 94 -5.48 11.35 -18.90
N PHE A 95 -5.40 10.35 -18.01
CA PHE A 95 -5.46 8.93 -18.35
C PHE A 95 -6.75 8.28 -17.86
N LYS A 96 -7.31 7.35 -18.65
CA LYS A 96 -8.59 6.70 -18.32
C LYS A 96 -8.43 5.58 -17.30
N SER A 97 -7.24 5.02 -17.18
CA SER A 97 -6.93 3.90 -16.30
C SER A 97 -5.54 4.06 -15.66
N GLU A 98 -5.33 3.37 -14.54
CA GLU A 98 -4.03 3.30 -13.88
C GLU A 98 -3.02 2.56 -14.76
N GLN A 99 -3.46 1.54 -15.50
CA GLN A 99 -2.59 0.82 -16.43
C GLN A 99 -2.11 1.69 -17.59
N GLU A 100 -2.97 2.54 -18.16
CA GLU A 100 -2.56 3.53 -19.17
C GLU A 100 -1.53 4.52 -18.60
N TYR A 101 -1.77 5.05 -17.39
CA TYR A 101 -0.84 5.97 -16.74
C TYR A 101 0.52 5.32 -16.46
N ILE A 102 0.53 4.11 -15.89
CA ILE A 102 1.77 3.37 -15.63
C ILE A 102 2.52 3.07 -16.93
N HIS A 103 1.81 2.68 -17.99
CA HIS A 103 2.43 2.44 -19.29
C HIS A 103 3.12 3.70 -19.83
N TYR A 104 2.45 4.84 -19.77
CA TYR A 104 3.01 6.15 -20.11
C TYR A 104 4.27 6.46 -19.30
N LEU A 105 4.23 6.29 -17.96
CA LEU A 105 5.40 6.51 -17.12
C LEU A 105 6.56 5.56 -17.45
N ARG A 106 6.28 4.32 -17.86
CA ARG A 106 7.32 3.33 -18.20
C ARG A 106 7.98 3.64 -19.54
N GLU A 107 7.17 3.86 -20.58
CA GLU A 107 7.63 3.88 -21.97
C GLU A 107 7.90 5.29 -22.51
N GLU A 108 7.18 6.31 -22.04
CA GLU A 108 7.26 7.67 -22.62
C GLU A 108 8.07 8.63 -21.75
N ILE A 109 8.13 8.40 -20.44
CA ILE A 109 8.89 9.25 -19.53
C ILE A 109 10.30 8.71 -19.31
N GLU A 110 11.29 9.44 -19.82
CA GLU A 110 12.68 9.27 -19.41
C GLU A 110 12.90 9.94 -18.04
N LEU A 111 13.47 9.19 -17.09
CA LEU A 111 13.79 9.71 -15.77
C LEU A 111 14.96 10.69 -15.85
N ASP A 112 14.77 11.91 -15.35
CA ASP A 112 15.85 12.87 -15.12
C ASP A 112 16.78 12.33 -14.01
N ARG A 113 17.83 11.63 -14.43
CA ARG A 113 18.80 11.00 -13.54
C ARG A 113 19.56 12.03 -12.70
N GLU A 114 19.77 13.24 -13.21
CA GLU A 114 20.50 14.27 -12.47
C GLU A 114 19.68 14.77 -11.29
N LYS A 115 18.42 15.17 -11.53
CA LYS A 115 17.50 15.58 -10.45
C LYS A 115 17.26 14.43 -9.47
N PHE A 116 17.00 13.23 -9.98
CA PHE A 116 16.77 12.05 -9.14
C PHE A 116 17.95 11.75 -8.22
N ASN A 117 19.19 11.78 -8.73
CA ASN A 117 20.38 11.50 -7.92
C ASN A 117 20.67 12.57 -6.86
N LYS A 118 20.14 13.78 -7.02
CA LYS A 118 20.26 14.89 -6.06
C LYS A 118 19.14 14.92 -5.02
N MET A 119 18.10 14.10 -5.16
CA MET A 119 17.00 14.04 -4.20
C MET A 119 17.48 13.70 -2.79
N SER A 120 16.90 14.38 -1.79
CA SER A 120 17.13 14.03 -0.40
C SER A 120 16.57 12.62 -0.08
N PRO A 121 17.03 11.98 1.01
CA PRO A 121 16.43 10.73 1.48
C PRO A 121 14.90 10.79 1.66
N GLU A 122 14.37 11.93 2.14
CA GLU A 122 12.94 12.15 2.35
C GLU A 122 12.18 12.31 1.03
N GLU A 123 12.76 12.99 0.03
CA GLU A 123 12.19 13.08 -1.31
C GLU A 123 12.18 11.71 -2.00
N ARG A 124 13.25 10.92 -1.83
CA ARG A 124 13.30 9.53 -2.33
C ARG A 124 12.25 8.66 -1.65
N LEU A 125 12.11 8.75 -0.33
CA LEU A 125 11.07 8.04 0.42
C LEU A 125 9.67 8.43 -0.09
N ALA A 126 9.43 9.72 -0.31
CA ALA A 126 8.18 10.21 -0.87
C ALA A 126 7.92 9.63 -2.27
N CYS A 127 8.94 9.59 -3.14
CA CYS A 127 8.83 8.96 -4.45
C CYS A 127 8.51 7.47 -4.33
N THR A 128 9.16 6.73 -3.44
CA THR A 128 8.82 5.31 -3.18
C THR A 128 7.36 5.17 -2.77
N ALA A 129 6.84 6.05 -1.91
CA ALA A 129 5.45 5.97 -1.44
C ALA A 129 4.47 6.26 -2.57
N ILE A 130 4.79 7.25 -3.42
CA ILE A 130 4.00 7.58 -4.62
C ILE A 130 3.99 6.41 -5.59
N GLY A 131 5.15 5.87 -5.98
CA GLY A 131 5.24 4.77 -6.94
C GLY A 131 4.57 3.50 -6.44
N THR A 132 4.77 3.16 -5.16
CA THR A 132 4.09 2.01 -4.52
C THR A 132 2.58 2.16 -4.61
N ASN A 133 2.06 3.37 -4.37
CA ASN A 133 0.63 3.60 -4.35
C ASN A 133 0.01 3.70 -5.76
N ILE A 134 0.75 4.22 -6.76
CA ILE A 134 0.38 4.11 -8.18
C ILE A 134 0.19 2.64 -8.55
N LEU A 135 1.14 1.77 -8.16
CA LEU A 135 1.05 0.35 -8.46
C LEU A 135 -0.08 -0.34 -7.67
N ALA A 136 -0.30 0.05 -6.41
CA ALA A 136 -1.44 -0.41 -5.62
C ALA A 136 -2.76 -0.05 -6.31
N LYS A 137 -2.92 1.17 -6.84
CA LYS A 137 -4.11 1.57 -7.61
C LYS A 137 -4.31 0.75 -8.88
N SER A 138 -3.24 0.35 -9.57
CA SER A 138 -3.33 -0.58 -10.70
C SER A 138 -3.80 -1.98 -10.28
N ILE A 139 -3.39 -2.47 -9.11
CA ILE A 139 -3.94 -3.70 -8.53
C ILE A 139 -5.43 -3.54 -8.20
N GLU A 140 -5.83 -2.41 -7.60
CA GLU A 140 -7.24 -2.12 -7.31
C GLU A 140 -8.07 -2.12 -8.60
N GLU A 141 -7.60 -1.48 -9.66
CA GLU A 141 -8.25 -1.46 -10.97
C GLU A 141 -8.39 -2.88 -11.56
N LYS A 142 -7.32 -3.69 -11.47
CA LYS A 142 -7.31 -5.06 -11.99
C LYS A 142 -8.24 -5.99 -11.22
N THR A 143 -8.31 -5.83 -9.91
CA THR A 143 -8.99 -6.77 -9.01
C THR A 143 -10.40 -6.32 -8.65
N GLY A 144 -10.66 -5.01 -8.65
CA GLY A 144 -11.89 -4.40 -8.12
C GLY A 144 -11.93 -4.33 -6.59
N VAL A 145 -10.80 -4.56 -5.90
CA VAL A 145 -10.71 -4.54 -4.43
C VAL A 145 -9.74 -3.45 -4.00
N GLU A 146 -10.21 -2.53 -3.18
CA GLU A 146 -9.40 -1.42 -2.64
C GLU A 146 -8.30 -1.93 -1.69
N ILE A 147 -7.11 -1.33 -1.80
CA ILE A 147 -5.93 -1.62 -0.98
C ILE A 147 -5.54 -0.32 -0.25
N PRO A 148 -6.17 -0.04 0.90
CA PRO A 148 -5.93 1.20 1.64
C PRO A 148 -4.57 1.19 2.34
N ALA A 149 -4.05 2.38 2.65
CA ALA A 149 -2.78 2.58 3.34
C ALA A 149 -2.69 1.81 4.68
N GLU A 150 -3.79 1.76 5.44
CA GLU A 150 -3.86 1.06 6.72
C GLU A 150 -3.61 -0.44 6.56
N PHE A 151 -4.11 -1.02 5.47
CA PHE A 151 -3.83 -2.42 5.16
C PHE A 151 -2.35 -2.60 4.81
N LEU A 152 -1.76 -1.73 3.98
CA LEU A 152 -0.34 -1.84 3.62
C LEU A 152 0.58 -1.74 4.85
N LEU A 153 0.27 -0.85 5.79
CA LEU A 153 0.96 -0.74 7.08
C LEU A 153 0.76 -1.98 7.96
N THR A 154 -0.38 -2.66 7.85
CA THR A 154 -0.61 -3.92 8.56
C THR A 154 0.12 -5.07 7.87
N ALA A 155 0.13 -5.10 6.53
CA ALA A 155 0.79 -6.08 5.67
C ALA A 155 2.31 -6.11 5.88
N GLU A 156 2.92 -4.97 6.20
CA GLU A 156 4.34 -4.88 6.57
C GLU A 156 4.67 -5.66 7.85
N LYS A 157 3.75 -5.66 8.81
CA LYS A 157 3.94 -6.29 10.13
C LYS A 157 3.60 -7.77 10.11
N ILE A 158 2.48 -8.09 9.46
CA ILE A 158 2.00 -9.45 9.37
C ILE A 158 2.81 -10.19 8.31
N LYS A 159 3.42 -11.31 8.67
CA LYS A 159 4.31 -12.08 7.78
C LYS A 159 3.54 -12.95 6.78
N LEU A 160 2.55 -12.36 6.10
CA LEU A 160 1.86 -13.00 4.99
C LEU A 160 2.69 -12.87 3.71
N SER A 161 2.70 -13.91 2.90
CA SER A 161 3.30 -13.82 1.57
C SER A 161 2.42 -13.01 0.61
N ALA A 162 2.99 -12.58 -0.51
CA ALA A 162 2.25 -11.90 -1.57
C ALA A 162 1.12 -12.79 -2.13
N GLU A 163 1.35 -14.10 -2.25
CA GLU A 163 0.35 -15.08 -2.67
C GLU A 163 -0.80 -15.19 -1.68
N GLU A 164 -0.49 -15.18 -0.37
CA GLU A 164 -1.49 -15.21 0.69
C GLU A 164 -2.34 -13.93 0.68
N ILE A 165 -1.72 -12.77 0.50
CA ILE A 165 -2.43 -11.49 0.37
C ILE A 165 -3.30 -11.49 -0.90
N LYS A 166 -2.78 -11.97 -2.04
CA LYS A 166 -3.54 -12.09 -3.28
C LYS A 166 -4.73 -13.04 -3.13
N ALA A 167 -4.58 -14.15 -2.41
CA ALA A 167 -5.70 -15.05 -2.11
C ALA A 167 -6.76 -14.37 -1.24
N CYS A 168 -6.35 -13.54 -0.27
CA CYS A 168 -7.29 -12.73 0.51
C CYS A 168 -8.03 -11.71 -0.38
N ILE A 169 -7.33 -11.04 -1.30
CA ILE A 169 -7.93 -10.13 -2.28
C ILE A 169 -8.99 -10.85 -3.11
N ASP A 170 -8.68 -12.01 -3.70
CA ASP A 170 -9.64 -12.80 -4.46
C ASP A 170 -10.85 -13.18 -3.61
N LYS A 171 -10.61 -13.62 -2.38
CA LYS A 171 -11.70 -14.07 -1.51
C LYS A 171 -12.62 -12.93 -1.10
N PHE A 172 -12.06 -11.73 -0.93
CA PHE A 172 -12.82 -10.55 -0.55
C PHE A 172 -13.63 -10.02 -1.74
N LYS A 173 -13.07 -10.10 -2.96
CA LYS A 173 -13.80 -9.86 -4.21
C LYS A 173 -15.02 -10.77 -4.35
N GLU A 174 -14.87 -12.07 -4.11
CA GLU A 174 -15.98 -13.05 -4.17
C GLU A 174 -17.10 -12.74 -3.19
N ASN A 175 -16.75 -12.28 -1.98
CA ASN A 175 -17.73 -11.93 -0.96
C ASN A 175 -18.46 -10.62 -1.26
N GLY A 176 -17.88 -9.70 -2.05
CA GLY A 176 -18.51 -8.45 -2.51
C GLY A 176 -18.75 -7.37 -1.46
N TYR A 177 -18.54 -7.66 -0.17
CA TYR A 177 -18.78 -6.72 0.94
C TYR A 177 -17.53 -6.33 1.74
N PHE A 178 -16.39 -6.96 1.46
CA PHE A 178 -15.14 -6.74 2.19
C PHE A 178 -14.06 -6.21 1.27
N ASN A 179 -13.22 -5.34 1.80
CA ASN A 179 -11.99 -4.85 1.16
C ASN A 179 -10.80 -5.10 2.09
N MET A 180 -9.59 -4.79 1.64
CA MET A 180 -8.41 -5.06 2.46
C MET A 180 -8.36 -4.20 3.74
N GLY A 181 -9.05 -3.06 3.77
CA GLY A 181 -9.30 -2.29 4.99
C GLY A 181 -10.12 -3.06 6.03
N THR A 182 -11.10 -3.85 5.61
CA THR A 182 -11.88 -4.73 6.50
C THR A 182 -11.00 -5.80 7.14
N MET A 183 -10.06 -6.37 6.38
CA MET A 183 -9.07 -7.31 6.91
C MET A 183 -8.16 -6.62 7.93
N SER A 184 -7.67 -5.43 7.60
CA SER A 184 -6.85 -4.61 8.51
C SER A 184 -7.58 -4.34 9.82
N ASP A 185 -8.85 -3.93 9.76
CA ASP A 185 -9.66 -3.64 10.95
C ASP A 185 -9.85 -4.88 11.83
N TYR A 186 -10.11 -6.04 11.21
CA TYR A 186 -10.20 -7.33 11.90
C TYR A 186 -8.89 -7.68 12.62
N LEU A 187 -7.76 -7.64 11.91
CA LEU A 187 -6.45 -7.98 12.48
C LEU A 187 -6.07 -7.05 13.62
N GLN A 188 -6.43 -5.77 13.51
CA GLN A 188 -6.22 -4.76 14.57
C GLN A 188 -7.24 -4.84 15.73
N GLY A 189 -8.15 -5.84 15.72
CA GLY A 189 -9.13 -6.06 16.78
C GLY A 189 -10.15 -4.94 16.92
N LYS A 190 -10.48 -4.23 15.83
CA LYS A 190 -11.56 -3.25 15.85
C LYS A 190 -12.91 -3.97 15.93
N ASP A 191 -13.90 -3.32 16.55
CA ASP A 191 -15.28 -3.82 16.59
C ASP A 191 -15.90 -3.74 15.19
N LEU A 192 -16.22 -4.90 14.62
CA LEU A 192 -16.80 -5.06 13.29
C LEU A 192 -18.29 -5.41 13.33
N LYS A 193 -18.93 -5.17 14.48
CA LYS A 193 -20.38 -5.30 14.69
C LYS A 193 -20.90 -6.70 14.33
N GLY A 194 -20.18 -7.75 14.73
CA GLY A 194 -20.57 -9.14 14.54
C GLY A 194 -20.16 -9.75 13.18
N LYS A 195 -19.39 -9.02 12.35
CA LYS A 195 -18.87 -9.54 11.07
C LYS A 195 -17.58 -10.35 11.22
N GLU A 196 -16.97 -10.34 12.40
CA GLU A 196 -15.69 -10.99 12.71
C GLU A 196 -15.65 -12.47 12.29
N PRO A 197 -16.69 -13.31 12.55
CA PRO A 197 -16.65 -14.72 12.15
C PRO A 197 -16.59 -14.92 10.63
N VAL A 198 -17.29 -14.08 9.86
CA VAL A 198 -17.33 -14.17 8.40
C VAL A 198 -16.01 -13.70 7.80
N ILE A 199 -15.43 -12.63 8.35
CA ILE A 199 -14.11 -12.11 7.92
C ILE A 199 -13.02 -13.12 8.26
N SER A 200 -13.02 -13.67 9.48
CA SER A 200 -12.10 -14.73 9.89
C SER A 200 -12.18 -15.94 8.98
N SER A 201 -13.40 -16.43 8.68
CA SER A 201 -13.61 -17.56 7.76
C SER A 201 -13.10 -17.26 6.34
N ALA A 202 -13.30 -16.04 5.83
CA ALA A 202 -12.77 -15.65 4.53
C ALA A 202 -11.23 -15.69 4.49
N ILE A 203 -10.56 -15.18 5.53
CA ILE A 203 -9.09 -15.21 5.62
C ILE A 203 -8.60 -16.66 5.74
N ILE A 204 -9.22 -17.48 6.61
CA ILE A 204 -8.89 -18.91 6.78
C ILE A 204 -8.98 -19.64 5.44
N HIS A 205 -10.09 -19.48 4.71
CA HIS A 205 -10.28 -20.12 3.41
C HIS A 205 -9.26 -19.65 2.36
N ALA A 206 -8.90 -18.36 2.36
CA ALA A 206 -7.87 -17.83 1.48
C ALA A 206 -6.50 -18.47 1.77
N LEU A 207 -6.10 -18.55 3.05
CA LEU A 207 -4.84 -19.17 3.46
C LEU A 207 -4.78 -20.67 3.14
N GLN A 208 -5.89 -21.38 3.31
CA GLN A 208 -6.00 -22.81 2.95
C GLN A 208 -5.94 -23.05 1.44
N ALA A 209 -6.46 -22.12 0.63
CA ALA A 209 -6.44 -22.26 -0.82
C ALA A 209 -5.00 -22.25 -1.38
N VAL A 210 -4.11 -21.45 -0.77
CA VAL A 210 -2.70 -21.39 -1.18
C VAL A 210 -1.82 -22.39 -0.44
N ASN A 211 -2.24 -22.87 0.74
CA ASN A 211 -1.54 -23.89 1.51
C ASN A 211 -2.48 -25.07 1.88
N PRO A 212 -2.85 -25.96 0.93
CA PRO A 212 -3.81 -27.04 1.17
C PRO A 212 -3.36 -28.08 2.22
N GLN A 213 -2.06 -28.11 2.52
CA GLN A 213 -1.47 -29.01 3.51
C GLN A 213 -1.61 -28.49 4.95
N MET A 214 -1.98 -27.23 5.15
CA MET A 214 -2.21 -26.69 6.49
C MET A 214 -3.46 -27.31 7.11
N THR A 215 -3.31 -27.92 8.29
CA THR A 215 -4.46 -28.41 9.04
C THR A 215 -5.30 -27.24 9.55
N HIS A 216 -6.54 -27.52 9.97
CA HIS A 216 -7.37 -26.49 10.60
C HIS A 216 -6.67 -25.85 11.82
N ALA A 217 -5.94 -26.64 12.61
CA ALA A 217 -5.19 -26.14 13.76
C ALA A 217 -4.04 -25.20 13.35
N ASP A 218 -3.31 -25.53 12.28
CA ASP A 218 -2.21 -24.68 11.78
C ASP A 218 -2.72 -23.32 11.32
N VAL A 219 -3.87 -23.29 10.64
CA VAL A 219 -4.46 -22.04 10.15
C VAL A 219 -4.99 -21.20 11.32
N GLN A 220 -5.60 -21.81 12.34
CA GLN A 220 -6.03 -21.11 13.54
C GLN A 220 -4.85 -20.50 14.29
N HIS A 221 -3.76 -21.27 14.48
CA HIS A 221 -2.55 -20.76 15.11
C HIS A 221 -1.93 -19.61 14.31
N LYS A 222 -1.89 -19.74 12.97
CA LYS A 222 -1.45 -18.64 12.10
C LYS A 222 -2.33 -17.41 12.27
N MET A 223 -3.66 -17.56 12.30
CA MET A 223 -4.60 -16.45 12.52
C MET A 223 -4.37 -15.73 13.85
N VAL A 224 -4.17 -16.47 14.94
CA VAL A 224 -3.84 -15.89 16.26
C VAL A 224 -2.56 -15.06 16.15
N ASN A 225 -1.50 -15.60 15.55
CA ASN A 225 -0.23 -14.87 15.39
C ASN A 225 -0.41 -13.59 14.54
N LEU A 226 -1.22 -13.63 13.47
CA LEU A 226 -1.49 -12.45 12.65
C LEU A 226 -2.16 -11.33 13.47
N VAL A 227 -3.13 -11.70 14.31
CA VAL A 227 -3.84 -10.75 15.18
C VAL A 227 -2.90 -10.21 16.27
N GLU A 228 -2.11 -11.07 16.91
CA GLU A 228 -1.16 -10.66 17.94
C GLU A 228 -0.11 -9.69 17.36
N THR A 229 0.54 -10.05 16.25
CA THR A 229 1.55 -9.20 15.59
C THR A 229 0.96 -7.87 15.11
N ALA A 230 -0.27 -7.87 14.59
CA ALA A 230 -0.93 -6.61 14.19
C ALA A 230 -1.22 -5.67 15.37
N GLN A 231 -1.26 -6.20 16.60
CA GLN A 231 -1.62 -5.45 17.82
C GLN A 231 -0.44 -5.10 18.73
N GLU A 232 0.75 -5.66 18.50
CA GLU A 232 1.94 -5.49 19.36
C GLU A 232 2.35 -4.03 19.60
N GLU A 233 2.09 -3.10 18.66
CA GLU A 233 2.44 -1.68 18.78
C GLU A 233 1.37 -0.80 19.46
N ARG A 234 0.24 -1.36 19.90
CA ARG A 234 -0.71 -0.61 20.76
C ARG A 234 -0.29 -0.59 22.24
N ARG A 235 0.84 -1.20 22.60
CA ARG A 235 1.39 -1.25 23.96
C ARG A 235 2.57 -0.30 24.14
#